data_AF-W1WGW2-F1
#
_entry.id   AF-W1WGW2-F1
#
_cell.length_a   1.000
_cell.length_b   1.000
_cell.length_c   1.000
_cell.angle_alpha   90.00
_cell.angle_beta   90.00
_cell.angle_gamma   90.00
#
_symmetry.space_group_name_H-M   'P 1'
#
loop_
_entity.id
_entity.type
_entity.pdbx_description
1 polymer ?
#
loop_
_entity_poly.entity_id
_entity_poly.type
_entity_poly.pdbx_seq_one_letter_code
_entity_poly.pdbx_strand_id
1 'polypeptide(L)'
;MKKLTLPKDFLWGGAVAAHQVEGGWNKGGKGPSICDVLTGGAHGVPREITKEVVPGKYYPNHEAVDFYGHYKEDIKLFAEMGFKCFRTSIAWTRIFPKGDEAQPNEEGLKFYDDMIDELLK
;
A
#
# COMPACT_ATOMS: atom_id res chain seq x y z
N MET A 1 37.56 13.34 -22.91
CA MET A 1 36.26 13.88 -22.43
C MET A 1 35.90 13.15 -21.14
N LYS A 2 35.40 13.83 -20.10
CA LYS A 2 34.84 13.14 -18.92
C LYS A 2 33.50 12.51 -19.29
N LYS A 3 33.28 11.26 -18.86
CA LYS A 3 32.00 10.57 -19.04
C LYS A 3 30.93 11.28 -18.21
N LEU A 4 29.82 11.67 -18.85
CA LEU A 4 28.65 12.20 -18.14
C LEU A 4 27.98 11.07 -17.35
N THR A 5 27.51 11.39 -16.15
CA THR A 5 26.71 10.49 -15.30
C THR A 5 25.52 11.26 -14.76
N LEU A 6 24.55 10.54 -14.19
CA LEU A 6 23.49 11.16 -13.39
C LEU A 6 24.09 11.92 -12.19
N PRO A 7 23.31 12.84 -11.58
CA PRO A 7 23.65 13.44 -10.29
C PRO A 7 24.02 12.37 -9.25
N LYS A 8 24.95 12.70 -8.36
CA LYS A 8 25.48 11.73 -7.37
C LYS A 8 24.41 11.23 -6.40
N ASP A 9 23.37 12.01 -6.21
CA ASP A 9 22.24 11.85 -5.31
C ASP A 9 20.96 11.45 -6.05
N PHE A 10 21.07 10.94 -7.28
CA PHE A 10 19.92 10.44 -8.01
C PHE A 10 19.20 9.33 -7.23
N LEU A 11 17.94 9.57 -6.86
CA LEU A 11 17.13 8.69 -6.03
C LEU A 11 16.52 7.55 -6.84
N TRP A 12 17.31 6.51 -7.08
CA TRP A 12 16.79 5.24 -7.59
C TRP A 12 15.84 4.58 -6.57
N GLY A 13 14.73 4.03 -7.04
CA GLY A 13 13.76 3.41 -6.16
C GLY A 13 12.67 2.66 -6.91
N GLY A 14 11.68 2.19 -6.16
CA GLY A 14 10.47 1.53 -6.67
C GLY A 14 9.21 2.22 -6.19
N ALA A 15 8.10 1.99 -6.87
CA ALA A 15 6.82 2.64 -6.58
C ALA A 15 5.66 1.65 -6.54
N VAL A 16 4.80 1.81 -5.54
CA VAL A 16 3.55 1.08 -5.34
C VAL A 16 2.45 2.01 -4.81
N ALA A 17 1.25 1.48 -4.60
CA ALA A 17 0.19 2.13 -3.84
C ALA A 17 -0.42 1.14 -2.84
N ALA A 18 -0.80 1.64 -1.68
CA ALA A 18 -1.25 0.85 -0.52
C ALA A 18 -2.27 -0.22 -0.89
N HIS A 19 -3.39 0.19 -1.49
CA HIS A 19 -4.49 -0.73 -1.83
C HIS A 19 -4.11 -1.84 -2.83
N GLN A 20 -2.99 -1.70 -3.55
CA GLN A 20 -2.53 -2.69 -4.53
C GLN A 20 -1.57 -3.71 -3.94
N VAL A 21 -0.98 -3.43 -2.77
CA VAL A 21 0.04 -4.31 -2.17
C VAL A 21 -0.23 -4.69 -0.72
N GLU A 22 -0.73 -3.78 0.10
CA GLU A 22 -0.86 -3.98 1.55
C GLU A 22 -1.74 -5.17 1.88
N GLY A 23 -2.94 -5.27 1.30
CA GLY A 23 -3.93 -6.19 1.81
C GLY A 23 -4.38 -5.78 3.22
N GLY A 24 -4.67 -6.76 4.08
CA GLY A 24 -5.12 -6.49 5.45
C GLY A 24 -6.24 -5.46 5.51
N TRP A 25 -7.17 -5.51 4.54
CA TRP A 25 -8.04 -4.38 4.20
C TRP A 25 -8.99 -3.94 5.31
N ASN A 26 -9.28 -4.84 6.24
CA ASN A 26 -10.14 -4.66 7.42
C ASN A 26 -9.40 -4.93 8.74
N LYS A 27 -8.06 -4.86 8.74
CA LYS A 27 -7.21 -5.03 9.92
C LYS A 27 -6.74 -3.67 10.45
N GLY A 28 -6.44 -3.65 11.74
CA GLY A 28 -5.91 -2.48 12.45
C GLY A 28 -6.79 -1.24 12.38
N GLY A 29 -8.11 -1.44 12.53
CA GLY A 29 -9.09 -0.35 12.47
C GLY A 29 -9.35 0.22 11.07
N LYS A 30 -8.71 -0.29 10.01
CA LYS A 30 -8.88 0.21 8.63
C LYS A 30 -10.34 0.10 8.16
N GLY A 31 -10.86 1.19 7.62
CA GLY A 31 -12.17 1.24 6.95
C GLY A 31 -12.15 0.79 5.48
N PRO A 32 -13.32 0.44 4.90
CA PRO A 32 -13.46 0.15 3.49
C PRO A 32 -13.16 1.39 2.64
N SER A 33 -12.24 1.25 1.69
CA SER A 33 -11.97 2.24 0.64
C SER A 33 -12.85 2.00 -0.59
N ILE A 34 -12.82 2.91 -1.55
CA ILE A 34 -13.48 2.73 -2.86
C ILE A 34 -13.01 1.47 -3.61
N CYS A 35 -11.78 1.01 -3.37
CA CYS A 35 -11.22 -0.19 -4.00
C CYS A 35 -11.69 -1.47 -3.32
N ASP A 36 -12.15 -1.40 -2.08
CA ASP A 36 -12.61 -2.57 -1.31
C ASP A 36 -14.02 -3.03 -1.75
N VAL A 37 -14.71 -2.23 -2.57
CA VAL A 37 -15.97 -2.59 -3.24
C VAL A 37 -15.81 -2.78 -4.75
N LEU A 38 -14.56 -2.89 -5.23
CA LEU A 38 -14.26 -3.06 -6.65
C LEU A 38 -13.84 -4.52 -6.92
N THR A 39 -14.69 -5.28 -7.60
CA THR A 39 -14.46 -6.72 -7.85
C THR A 39 -13.24 -6.96 -8.74
N GLY A 40 -12.76 -8.20 -8.79
CA GLY A 40 -11.85 -8.64 -9.84
C GLY A 40 -12.48 -8.52 -11.23
N GLY A 41 -11.63 -8.38 -12.24
CA GLY A 41 -11.97 -8.37 -13.66
C GLY A 41 -10.88 -9.05 -14.47
N ALA A 42 -11.01 -9.03 -15.79
CA ALA A 42 -10.04 -9.63 -16.72
C ALA A 42 -10.15 -8.95 -18.10
N HIS A 43 -9.38 -9.44 -19.08
CA HIS A 43 -9.57 -9.01 -20.46
C HIS A 43 -11.00 -9.33 -20.93
N GLY A 44 -11.71 -8.31 -21.42
CA GLY A 44 -13.13 -8.43 -21.82
C GLY A 44 -14.12 -8.52 -20.66
N VAL A 45 -13.66 -8.49 -19.40
CA VAL A 45 -14.50 -8.57 -18.20
C VAL A 45 -14.21 -7.36 -17.31
N PRO A 46 -15.07 -6.33 -17.27
CA PRO A 46 -14.84 -5.15 -16.45
C PRO A 46 -14.87 -5.49 -14.97
N ARG A 47 -14.14 -4.71 -14.17
CA ARG A 47 -14.34 -4.70 -12.71
C ARG A 47 -15.69 -4.06 -12.41
N GLU A 48 -16.39 -4.58 -11.41
CA GLU A 48 -17.68 -4.05 -10.98
C GLU A 48 -17.55 -3.30 -9.66
N ILE A 49 -18.24 -2.16 -9.54
CA ILE A 49 -18.38 -1.44 -8.27
C ILE A 49 -19.64 -1.96 -7.59
N THR A 50 -19.50 -2.53 -6.40
CA THR A 50 -20.63 -2.93 -5.56
C THR A 50 -21.01 -1.83 -4.57
N LYS A 51 -22.26 -1.83 -4.11
CA LYS A 51 -22.73 -0.85 -3.10
C LYS A 51 -22.11 -1.09 -1.71
N GLU A 52 -21.77 -2.34 -1.43
CA GLU A 52 -21.17 -2.83 -0.20
C GLU A 52 -20.27 -4.02 -0.54
N VAL A 53 -19.52 -4.52 0.44
CA VAL A 53 -18.76 -5.76 0.27
C VAL A 53 -19.72 -6.95 0.26
N VAL A 54 -19.95 -7.51 -0.93
CA VAL A 54 -20.85 -8.65 -1.14
C VAL A 54 -20.12 -9.97 -0.87
N PRO A 55 -20.56 -10.80 0.09
CA PRO A 55 -19.98 -12.13 0.33
C PRO A 55 -20.00 -13.00 -0.93
N GLY A 56 -18.92 -13.75 -1.16
CA GLY A 56 -18.78 -14.63 -2.33
C GLY A 56 -18.32 -13.93 -3.62
N LYS A 57 -18.24 -12.59 -3.66
CA LYS A 57 -17.52 -11.89 -4.72
C LYS A 57 -16.03 -11.81 -4.40
N TYR A 58 -15.21 -11.81 -5.46
CA TYR A 58 -13.75 -11.67 -5.34
C TYR A 58 -13.33 -10.20 -5.43
N TYR A 59 -12.64 -9.71 -4.41
CA TYR A 59 -12.07 -8.36 -4.33
C TYR A 59 -10.55 -8.47 -4.19
N PRO A 60 -9.77 -8.32 -5.29
CA PRO A 60 -8.33 -8.54 -5.27
C PRO A 60 -7.59 -7.67 -4.25
N ASN A 61 -8.09 -6.47 -3.99
CA ASN A 61 -7.48 -5.50 -3.08
C ASN A 61 -7.60 -5.88 -1.60
N HIS A 62 -8.47 -6.85 -1.25
CA HIS A 62 -8.66 -7.27 0.14
C HIS A 62 -7.40 -7.93 0.72
N GLU A 63 -6.76 -8.78 -0.08
CA GLU A 63 -5.52 -9.49 0.26
C GLU A 63 -4.30 -8.91 -0.47
N ALA A 64 -4.49 -8.45 -1.71
CA ALA A 64 -3.41 -7.92 -2.55
C ALA A 64 -2.23 -8.89 -2.64
N VAL A 65 -1.04 -8.49 -2.15
CA VAL A 65 0.13 -9.37 -2.00
C VAL A 65 0.61 -9.45 -0.55
N ASP A 66 -0.28 -9.10 0.39
CA ASP A 66 -0.05 -9.07 1.84
C ASP A 66 1.25 -8.35 2.28
N PHE A 67 1.57 -7.22 1.65
CA PHE A 67 2.66 -6.35 2.11
C PHE A 67 2.41 -5.86 3.55
N TYR A 68 1.16 -5.81 4.03
CA TYR A 68 0.85 -5.52 5.43
C TYR A 68 1.48 -6.53 6.40
N GLY A 69 1.50 -7.83 6.05
CA GLY A 69 2.18 -8.87 6.81
C GLY A 69 3.67 -9.03 6.50
N HIS A 70 4.09 -8.68 5.27
CA HIS A 70 5.42 -9.00 4.73
C HIS A 70 6.37 -7.81 4.52
N TYR A 71 5.99 -6.58 4.90
CA TYR A 71 6.76 -5.38 4.55
C TYR A 71 8.23 -5.43 5.01
N LYS A 72 8.54 -6.11 6.13
CA LYS A 72 9.92 -6.20 6.61
C LYS A 72 10.80 -7.05 5.69
N GLU A 73 10.28 -8.20 5.26
CA GLU A 73 10.94 -9.09 4.31
C GLU A 73 11.06 -8.43 2.93
N ASP A 74 10.01 -7.73 2.48
CA ASP A 74 10.00 -7.04 1.19
C ASP A 74 10.96 -5.85 1.17
N ILE A 75 11.00 -5.04 2.24
CA ILE A 75 11.96 -3.93 2.38
C ILE A 75 13.40 -4.45 2.38
N LYS A 76 13.67 -5.62 2.96
CA LYS A 76 14.99 -6.25 2.88
C LYS A 76 15.39 -6.54 1.43
N LEU A 77 14.46 -6.98 0.57
CA LEU A 77 14.72 -7.16 -0.86
C LEU A 77 14.96 -5.82 -1.56
N PHE A 78 14.25 -4.75 -1.18
CA PHE A 78 14.50 -3.41 -1.72
C PHE A 78 15.91 -2.90 -1.38
N ALA A 79 16.36 -3.18 -0.15
CA ALA A 79 17.71 -2.88 0.31
C ALA A 79 18.77 -3.72 -0.44
N GLU A 80 18.51 -5.01 -0.70
CA GLU A 80 19.38 -5.87 -1.52
C GLU A 80 19.58 -5.31 -2.94
N MET A 81 18.51 -4.76 -3.54
CA MET A 81 18.58 -4.06 -4.84
C MET A 81 19.26 -2.68 -4.76
N GLY A 82 19.51 -2.15 -3.56
CA GLY A 82 20.20 -0.88 -3.36
C GLY A 82 19.33 0.36 -3.56
N PHE A 83 18.02 0.27 -3.28
CA PHE A 83 17.11 1.42 -3.37
C PHE A 83 17.60 2.60 -2.51
N LYS A 84 17.38 3.81 -3.03
CA LYS A 84 17.63 5.10 -2.36
C LYS A 84 16.36 5.78 -1.90
N CYS A 85 15.23 5.39 -2.48
CA CYS A 85 13.90 5.77 -2.01
C CYS A 85 12.91 4.64 -2.29
N PHE A 86 11.79 4.67 -1.57
CA PHE A 86 10.63 3.84 -1.85
C PHE A 86 9.40 4.74 -1.86
N ARG A 87 8.63 4.67 -2.96
CA ARG A 87 7.42 5.47 -3.12
C ARG A 87 6.20 4.60 -2.87
N THR A 88 5.45 4.93 -1.83
CA THR A 88 4.12 4.34 -1.57
C THR A 88 3.12 5.43 -1.21
N SER A 89 1.87 5.05 -0.97
CA SER A 89 0.82 5.91 -0.44
C SER A 89 0.49 5.51 1.00
N ILE A 90 0.24 6.47 1.89
CA ILE A 90 -0.47 6.19 3.13
C ILE A 90 -1.94 5.95 2.79
N ALA A 91 -2.49 4.79 3.16
CA ALA A 91 -3.89 4.46 2.96
C ALA A 91 -4.75 5.38 3.84
N TRP A 92 -5.51 6.27 3.21
CA TRP A 92 -6.41 7.19 3.92
C TRP A 92 -7.27 6.44 4.95
N THR A 93 -7.90 5.34 4.54
CA THR A 93 -8.83 4.61 5.42
C THR A 93 -8.15 3.85 6.55
N ARG A 94 -6.81 3.83 6.64
CA ARG A 94 -6.09 3.44 7.86
C ARG A 94 -6.02 4.57 8.88
N ILE A 95 -5.99 5.83 8.43
CA ILE A 95 -5.84 7.01 9.29
C ILE A 95 -7.21 7.56 9.71
N PHE A 96 -8.13 7.71 8.76
CA PHE A 96 -9.52 8.10 9.00
C PHE A 96 -10.43 7.09 8.29
N PRO A 97 -10.86 6.02 9.01
CA PRO A 97 -11.59 4.89 8.42
C PRO A 97 -12.84 5.26 7.64
N LYS A 98 -13.60 6.26 8.09
CA LYS A 98 -14.77 6.82 7.41
C LYS A 98 -14.46 8.13 6.71
N GLY A 99 -13.43 8.85 7.16
CA GLY A 99 -12.95 10.08 6.57
C GLY A 99 -13.47 11.36 7.24
N ASP A 100 -14.31 11.22 8.26
CA ASP A 100 -14.98 12.32 8.97
C ASP A 100 -14.79 12.25 10.51
N GLU A 101 -13.98 11.32 11.00
CA GLU A 101 -13.68 11.21 12.42
C GLU A 101 -12.90 12.44 12.93
N ALA A 102 -13.17 12.84 14.18
CA ALA A 102 -12.45 13.95 14.81
C ALA A 102 -11.02 13.60 15.23
N GLN A 103 -10.72 12.31 15.39
CA GLN A 103 -9.41 11.81 15.81
C GLN A 103 -8.95 10.71 14.84
N PRO A 104 -7.64 10.63 14.56
CA PRO A 104 -7.10 9.59 13.70
C PRO A 104 -7.15 8.23 14.39
N ASN A 105 -7.08 7.17 13.57
CA ASN A 105 -6.88 5.81 14.02
C ASN A 105 -5.38 5.57 14.30
N GLU A 106 -5.04 5.49 15.58
CA GLU A 106 -3.67 5.33 16.06
C GLU A 106 -2.99 4.04 15.56
N GLU A 107 -3.73 2.94 15.42
CA GLU A 107 -3.16 1.68 14.93
C GLU A 107 -2.73 1.79 13.45
N GLY A 108 -3.45 2.60 12.67
CA GLY A 108 -3.07 2.94 11.30
C GLY A 108 -1.85 3.85 11.22
N LEU A 109 -1.72 4.82 12.12
CA LEU A 109 -0.52 5.66 12.23
C LEU A 109 0.70 4.81 12.58
N LYS A 110 0.56 3.97 13.62
CA LYS A 110 1.61 3.06 14.06
C LYS A 110 2.10 2.13 12.95
N PHE A 111 1.21 1.62 12.10
CA PHE A 111 1.63 0.79 10.97
C PHE A 111 2.61 1.52 10.03
N TYR A 112 2.35 2.79 9.73
CA TYR A 112 3.23 3.57 8.86
C TYR A 112 4.50 4.03 9.58
N ASP A 113 4.46 4.30 10.89
CA ASP A 113 5.67 4.51 11.68
C ASP A 113 6.59 3.28 11.60
N ASP A 114 6.05 2.08 11.88
CA ASP A 114 6.83 0.83 11.85
C ASP A 114 7.40 0.54 10.45
N MET A 115 6.63 0.81 9.38
CA MET A 115 7.08 0.62 8.00
C MET A 115 8.15 1.64 7.59
N ILE A 116 7.99 2.90 7.95
CA ILE A 116 8.95 3.97 7.64
C ILE A 116 10.25 3.75 8.42
N ASP A 117 10.16 3.33 9.68
CA ASP A 117 11.32 2.98 10.48
C ASP A 117 12.11 1.82 9.86
N GLU A 118 11.45 0.79 9.32
CA GLU A 118 12.16 -0.30 8.63
C GLU A 118 12.81 0.17 7.31
N LEU A 119 12.23 1.16 6.61
CA LEU A 119 12.83 1.75 5.40
C LEU A 119 14.09 2.59 5.70
N LEU A 120 14.15 3.22 6.87
CA LEU A 120 15.23 4.14 7.27
C LEU A 120 16.38 3.44 8.01
N LYS A 121 16.27 2.14 8.26
CA LYS A 121 17.24 1.30 8.97
C LYS A 121 18.44 0.90 8.10
#